data_AF-A0A424NLI7-F1
#
_entry.id   AF-A0A424NLI7-F1
#
_cell.length_a   1.000
_cell.length_b   1.000
_cell.length_c   1.000
_cell.angle_alpha   90.00
_cell.angle_beta   90.00
_cell.angle_gamma   90.00
#
_symmetry.space_group_name_H-M   'P 1'
#
loop_
_entity.id
_entity.type
_entity.pdbx_description
1 polymer ?
#
loop_
_entity_poly.entity_id
_entity_poly.type
_entity_poly.pdbx_seq_one_letter_code
_entity_poly.pdbx_strand_id
1 'polypeptide(L)'
;MNNFITLILFFSIFFSVAQRPLTGEKIFKNKYPNEQFNLLAEASLLVSNSLEDDIIVTLRDGGGHYITHLYLRAFEKYLIQNLPIGHFIYQYHNLKLFYESPERIPIVVGSKAYLDFYFSAGSKRVIGFEISRDDFFR
;
A
#
# COMPACT_ATOMS: atom_id res chain seq x y z
N MET A 1 21.40 33.80 -28.70
CA MET A 1 20.15 33.02 -28.59
C MET A 1 20.38 31.52 -28.36
N ASN A 2 21.45 30.89 -28.88
CA ASN A 2 21.70 29.44 -28.68
C ASN A 2 21.95 29.02 -27.22
N ASN A 3 22.68 29.79 -26.41
CA ASN A 3 23.04 29.38 -25.04
C ASN A 3 21.86 29.35 -24.05
N PHE A 4 20.78 30.09 -24.35
CA PHE A 4 19.60 30.14 -23.48
C PHE A 4 18.74 28.88 -23.63
N ILE A 5 18.69 28.33 -24.85
CA ILE A 5 17.96 27.09 -25.16
C ILE A 5 18.65 25.89 -24.51
N THR A 6 19.98 25.86 -24.50
CA THR A 6 20.77 24.79 -23.86
C THR A 6 20.58 24.77 -22.34
N LEU A 7 20.46 25.95 -21.71
CA LEU A 7 20.23 26.07 -20.27
C LEU A 7 18.85 25.54 -19.86
N ILE A 8 17.82 25.82 -20.67
CA ILE A 8 16.44 25.35 -20.44
C ILE A 8 16.36 23.82 -20.58
N LEU A 9 17.06 23.25 -21.55
CA LEU A 9 17.16 21.80 -21.77
C LEU A 9 17.91 21.08 -20.64
N PHE A 10 18.86 21.74 -19.99
CA PHE A 10 19.57 21.17 -18.83
C PHE A 10 18.69 21.17 -17.57
N PHE A 11 17.85 22.21 -17.39
CA PHE A 11 16.93 22.31 -16.24
C PHE A 11 15.77 21.33 -16.29
N SER A 12 15.24 20.98 -17.47
CA SER A 12 14.11 20.05 -17.60
C SER A 12 14.44 18.62 -17.16
N ILE A 13 15.71 18.21 -17.25
CA ILE A 13 16.18 16.87 -16.84
C ILE A 13 16.16 16.70 -15.31
N PHE A 14 16.31 17.79 -14.55
CA PHE A 14 16.31 17.75 -13.09
C PHE A 14 14.90 17.67 -12.46
N PHE A 15 13.85 18.08 -13.17
CA PHE A 15 12.47 17.99 -12.66
C PHE A 15 11.91 16.57 -12.64
N SER A 16 12.60 15.59 -13.25
CA SER A 16 12.13 14.21 -13.34
C SER A 16 12.48 13.34 -12.13
N VAL A 17 13.13 13.89 -11.10
CA VAL A 17 13.65 13.09 -9.98
C VAL A 17 12.89 13.45 -8.70
N ALA A 18 12.07 12.50 -8.23
CA ALA A 18 11.25 12.52 -7.00
C ALA A 18 9.86 13.21 -7.10
N GLN A 19 8.96 12.64 -7.90
CA GLN A 19 7.52 12.91 -7.78
C GLN A 19 6.94 12.10 -6.61
N ARG A 20 6.05 12.72 -5.81
CA ARG A 20 5.27 12.00 -4.78
C ARG A 20 4.46 10.88 -5.45
N PRO A 21 4.59 9.61 -5.02
CA PRO A 21 3.90 8.48 -5.66
C PRO A 21 2.39 8.67 -5.67
N LEU A 22 1.70 8.19 -6.70
CA LEU A 22 0.24 8.15 -6.77
C LEU A 22 -0.33 6.98 -5.95
N THR A 23 -1.57 7.13 -5.48
CA THR A 23 -2.29 6.05 -4.83
C THR A 23 -2.42 4.84 -5.76
N GLY A 24 -2.12 3.66 -5.22
CA GLY A 24 -2.07 2.40 -5.96
C GLY A 24 -0.68 2.05 -6.51
N GLU A 25 0.28 2.97 -6.51
CA GLU A 25 1.62 2.69 -7.02
C GLU A 25 2.36 1.65 -6.18
N LYS A 26 3.17 0.83 -6.87
CA LYS A 26 3.97 -0.27 -6.30
C LYS A 26 5.40 0.19 -6.04
N ILE A 27 5.57 1.16 -5.15
CA ILE A 27 6.88 1.80 -4.90
C ILE A 27 7.94 0.85 -4.32
N PHE A 28 7.55 -0.32 -3.82
CA PHE A 28 8.45 -1.36 -3.33
C PHE A 28 8.36 -2.65 -4.15
N LYS A 29 7.95 -2.58 -5.42
CA LYS A 29 7.89 -3.75 -6.32
C LYS A 29 9.20 -4.56 -6.34
N ASN A 30 10.35 -3.89 -6.27
CA ASN A 30 11.66 -4.55 -6.32
C ASN A 30 12.07 -5.22 -4.99
N LYS A 31 11.30 -5.01 -3.91
CA LYS A 31 11.58 -5.59 -2.58
C LYS A 31 10.66 -6.75 -2.23
N TYR A 32 9.60 -6.95 -3.00
CA TYR A 32 8.62 -8.00 -2.77
C TYR A 32 8.67 -9.06 -3.88
N PRO A 33 8.21 -10.29 -3.59
CA PRO A 33 7.90 -11.28 -4.62
C PRO A 33 6.83 -10.77 -5.61
N ASN A 34 6.54 -11.59 -6.63
CA ASN A 34 5.47 -11.29 -7.57
C ASN A 34 4.10 -11.28 -6.88
N GLU A 35 3.22 -10.39 -7.35
CA GLU A 35 1.86 -10.28 -6.84
C GLU A 35 1.02 -11.52 -7.19
N GLN A 36 0.09 -11.86 -6.29
CA GLN A 36 -0.80 -13.00 -6.44
C GLN A 36 -2.24 -12.53 -6.61
N PHE A 37 -2.84 -12.84 -7.77
CA PHE A 37 -4.22 -12.49 -8.10
C PHE A 37 -4.95 -13.71 -8.67
N ASN A 38 -6.27 -13.75 -8.47
CA ASN A 38 -7.16 -14.76 -9.03
C ASN A 38 -8.36 -14.09 -9.71
N LEU A 39 -8.35 -14.10 -11.05
CA LEU A 39 -9.43 -13.51 -11.86
C LEU A 39 -10.77 -14.21 -11.67
N LEU A 40 -10.77 -15.51 -11.32
CA LEU A 40 -11.99 -16.29 -11.12
C LEU A 40 -12.64 -16.03 -9.75
N ALA A 41 -11.90 -15.43 -8.82
CA ALA A 41 -12.43 -15.14 -7.49
C ALA A 41 -13.38 -13.93 -7.51
N GLU A 42 -13.21 -12.99 -8.46
CA GLU A 42 -13.96 -11.73 -8.55
C GLU A 42 -14.04 -10.94 -7.22
N ALA A 43 -13.09 -11.20 -6.32
CA ALA A 43 -13.09 -10.63 -4.99
C ALA A 43 -12.30 -9.33 -4.98
N SER A 44 -12.75 -8.36 -4.18
CA SER A 44 -12.15 -7.03 -4.10
C SER A 44 -12.06 -6.53 -2.67
N LEU A 45 -11.04 -5.70 -2.43
CA LEU A 45 -10.81 -5.01 -1.16
C LEU A 45 -10.68 -3.52 -1.42
N LEU A 46 -11.60 -2.73 -0.86
CA LEU A 46 -11.46 -1.29 -0.83
C LEU A 46 -10.61 -0.90 0.38
N VAL A 47 -9.43 -0.34 0.11
CA VAL A 47 -8.53 0.17 1.15
C VAL A 47 -8.67 1.68 1.21
N SER A 48 -8.98 2.23 2.39
CA SER A 48 -9.20 3.66 2.62
C SER A 48 -8.22 4.19 3.66
N ASN A 49 -7.55 5.30 3.35
CA ASN A 49 -6.69 5.99 4.30
C ASN A 49 -7.37 7.28 4.74
N SER A 50 -7.87 7.32 5.98
CA SER A 50 -8.43 8.53 6.59
C SER A 50 -7.41 9.28 7.45
N LEU A 51 -6.14 8.90 7.40
CA LEU A 51 -5.05 9.57 8.12
C LEU A 51 -4.53 10.77 7.33
N GLU A 52 -3.82 11.65 8.03
CA GLU A 52 -3.13 12.81 7.46
C GLU A 52 -1.82 12.43 6.75
N ASP A 53 -1.27 11.26 7.06
CA ASP A 53 -0.02 10.75 6.48
C ASP A 53 -0.29 9.71 5.39
N ASP A 54 0.59 9.67 4.39
CA ASP A 54 0.63 8.61 3.39
C ASP A 54 1.10 7.30 4.05
N ILE A 55 0.52 6.19 3.60
CA ILE A 55 0.85 4.86 4.12
C ILE A 55 1.19 3.90 2.99
N ILE A 56 1.93 2.86 3.35
CA ILE A 56 2.16 1.72 2.47
C ILE A 56 1.49 0.54 3.14
N VAL A 57 0.61 -0.13 2.41
CA VAL A 57 -0.15 -1.29 2.91
C VAL A 57 0.32 -2.52 2.14
N THR A 58 0.63 -3.60 2.86
CA THR A 58 0.97 -4.91 2.31
C THR A 58 -0.09 -5.92 2.75
N LEU A 59 -0.59 -6.74 1.84
CA LEU A 59 -1.45 -7.88 2.14
C LEU A 59 -0.63 -9.17 2.09
N ARG A 60 -0.85 -10.03 3.07
CA ARG A 60 -0.27 -11.36 3.18
C ARG A 60 -1.34 -12.39 3.45
N ASP A 61 -1.16 -13.62 2.99
CA ASP A 61 -2.07 -14.72 3.33
C ASP A 61 -1.93 -15.15 4.81
N GLY A 62 -2.76 -16.10 5.24
CA GLY A 62 -2.74 -16.62 6.60
C GLY A 62 -1.46 -17.36 7.01
N GLY A 63 -0.58 -17.68 6.04
CA GLY A 63 0.76 -18.23 6.24
C GLY A 63 1.88 -17.18 6.17
N GLY A 64 1.54 -15.91 5.93
CA GLY A 64 2.49 -14.81 5.85
C GLY A 64 3.09 -14.59 4.46
N HIS A 65 2.63 -15.31 3.42
CA HIS A 65 3.12 -15.12 2.06
C HIS A 65 2.59 -13.82 1.46
N TYR A 66 3.46 -13.11 0.75
CA TYR A 66 3.13 -11.86 0.08
C TYR A 66 2.05 -12.03 -1.00
N ILE A 67 1.03 -11.16 -0.97
CA ILE A 67 -0.03 -11.10 -1.98
C ILE A 67 0.12 -9.86 -2.85
N THR A 68 0.15 -8.68 -2.22
CA THR A 68 0.28 -7.40 -2.90
C THR A 68 0.70 -6.32 -1.90
N HIS A 69 1.22 -5.19 -2.39
CA HIS A 69 1.36 -3.97 -1.59
C HIS A 69 0.89 -2.77 -2.39
N LEU A 70 0.55 -1.65 -1.75
CA LEU A 70 0.23 -0.41 -2.44
C LEU A 70 0.62 0.80 -1.60
N TYR A 71 0.99 1.87 -2.30
CA TYR A 71 1.06 3.21 -1.72
C TYR A 71 -0.35 3.81 -1.64
N LEU A 72 -0.73 4.39 -0.51
CA LEU A 72 -2.03 5.02 -0.30
C LEU A 72 -1.83 6.40 0.30
N ARG A 73 -2.21 7.44 -0.45
CA ARG A 73 -2.12 8.82 0.04
C ARG A 73 -3.10 9.09 1.18
N ALA A 74 -2.77 10.07 1.99
CA ALA A 74 -3.67 10.65 2.98
C ALA A 74 -5.02 11.01 2.34
N PHE A 75 -6.10 10.64 3.03
CA PHE A 75 -7.49 10.88 2.62
C PHE A 75 -7.92 10.27 1.28
N GLU A 76 -7.15 9.32 0.74
CA GLU A 76 -7.47 8.62 -0.51
C GLU A 76 -7.85 7.15 -0.28
N LYS A 77 -8.43 6.55 -1.31
CA LYS A 77 -8.85 5.14 -1.32
C LYS A 77 -8.42 4.44 -2.59
N TYR A 78 -8.19 3.13 -2.50
CA TYR A 78 -7.83 2.30 -3.62
C TYR A 78 -8.58 0.96 -3.59
N LEU A 79 -9.12 0.55 -4.73
CA LEU A 79 -9.81 -0.74 -4.87
C LEU A 79 -8.85 -1.77 -5.46
N ILE A 80 -8.47 -2.76 -4.65
CA ILE A 80 -7.75 -3.93 -5.12
C ILE A 80 -8.78 -4.92 -5.69
N GLN A 81 -8.57 -5.36 -6.92
CA GLN A 81 -9.45 -6.32 -7.59
C GLN A 81 -8.77 -7.68 -7.73
N ASN A 82 -9.59 -8.72 -7.93
CA ASN A 82 -9.15 -10.08 -8.22
C ASN A 82 -8.24 -10.67 -7.14
N LEU A 83 -8.55 -10.39 -5.87
CA LEU A 83 -7.83 -11.00 -4.75
C LEU A 83 -8.09 -12.51 -4.71
N PRO A 84 -7.08 -13.33 -4.34
CA PRO A 84 -7.30 -14.74 -4.06
C PRO A 84 -8.26 -14.93 -2.89
N ILE A 85 -8.87 -16.11 -2.80
CA ILE A 85 -9.77 -16.48 -1.70
C ILE A 85 -8.92 -16.85 -0.49
N GLY A 86 -9.27 -16.36 0.70
CA GLY A 86 -8.56 -16.71 1.91
C GLY A 86 -8.75 -15.73 3.05
N HIS A 87 -7.93 -15.89 4.08
CA HIS A 87 -7.83 -14.96 5.20
C HIS A 87 -6.53 -14.19 5.10
N PHE A 88 -6.60 -12.87 4.99
CA PHE A 88 -5.43 -12.03 4.79
C PHE A 88 -5.07 -11.24 6.04
N ILE A 89 -3.78 -11.16 6.30
CA ILE A 89 -3.18 -10.23 7.25
C ILE A 89 -2.80 -8.98 6.45
N TYR A 90 -2.98 -7.79 7.04
CA TYR A 90 -2.44 -6.58 6.47
C TYR A 90 -1.30 -6.04 7.35
N GLN A 91 -0.24 -5.60 6.71
CA GLN A 91 0.84 -4.85 7.34
C GLN A 91 0.82 -3.43 6.78
N TYR A 92 1.26 -2.45 7.57
CA TYR A 92 1.35 -1.09 7.07
C TYR A 92 2.54 -0.32 7.66
N HIS A 93 2.98 0.68 6.90
CA HIS A 93 4.08 1.56 7.25
C HIS A 93 3.66 3.03 7.09
N ASN A 94 3.87 3.84 8.13
CA ASN A 94 3.52 5.28 8.16
C ASN A 94 4.75 6.19 8.38
N LEU A 95 5.75 6.08 7.50
CA LEU A 95 7.04 6.81 7.50
C LEU A 95 7.95 6.60 8.72
N LYS A 96 7.44 6.17 9.87
CA LYS A 96 8.18 6.00 11.12
C LYS A 96 8.24 4.55 11.58
N LEU A 97 7.10 3.87 11.58
CA LEU A 97 6.96 2.55 12.19
C LEU A 97 6.30 1.57 11.22
N PHE A 98 6.42 0.28 11.52
CA PHE A 98 5.82 -0.82 10.78
C PHE A 98 4.87 -1.57 11.70
N TYR A 99 3.72 -1.97 11.19
CA TYR A 99 2.69 -2.63 11.96
C TYR A 99 2.09 -3.81 11.21
N GLU A 100 1.57 -4.77 11.96
CA GLU A 100 0.77 -5.88 11.48
C GLU A 100 -0.63 -5.87 12.12
N SER A 101 -1.63 -6.27 11.36
CA SER A 101 -3.01 -6.36 11.82
C SER A 101 -3.18 -7.44 12.90
N PRO A 102 -3.96 -7.18 13.95
CA PRO A 102 -4.27 -8.22 14.94
C PRO A 102 -5.28 -9.24 14.41
N GLU A 103 -6.05 -8.85 13.40
CA GLU A 103 -7.13 -9.64 12.82
C GLU A 103 -6.86 -9.92 11.35
N ARG A 104 -7.51 -10.98 10.86
CA ARG A 104 -7.44 -11.40 9.46
C ARG A 104 -8.72 -10.96 8.73
N ILE A 105 -8.55 -10.44 7.52
CA ILE A 105 -9.64 -10.07 6.62
C ILE A 105 -10.06 -11.32 5.83
N PRO A 106 -11.29 -11.84 6.01
CA PRO A 106 -11.79 -12.91 5.16
C PRO A 106 -12.19 -12.37 3.79
N ILE A 107 -11.70 -13.01 2.73
CA ILE A 107 -12.04 -12.73 1.35
C ILE A 107 -12.60 -14.01 0.74
N VAL A 108 -13.85 -13.93 0.28
CA VAL A 108 -14.58 -15.02 -0.35
C VAL A 108 -14.93 -14.67 -1.80
N VAL A 109 -15.38 -15.65 -2.58
CA VAL A 109 -15.77 -15.47 -3.99
C VAL A 109 -16.79 -14.35 -4.13
N GLY A 110 -16.56 -13.43 -5.07
CA GLY A 110 -17.44 -12.30 -5.38
C GLY A 110 -17.58 -11.26 -4.26
N SER A 111 -16.76 -11.35 -3.20
CA SER A 111 -16.86 -10.45 -2.07
C SER A 111 -16.29 -9.06 -2.36
N LYS A 112 -16.87 -8.07 -1.69
CA LYS A 112 -16.33 -6.71 -1.61
C LYS A 112 -16.07 -6.39 -0.14
N ALA A 113 -14.82 -6.52 0.26
CA ALA A 113 -14.35 -6.21 1.61
C ALA A 113 -13.88 -4.76 1.72
N TYR A 114 -13.71 -4.30 2.97
CA TYR A 114 -13.29 -2.94 3.30
C TYR A 114 -12.18 -2.98 4.34
N LEU A 115 -11.18 -2.11 4.19
CA LEU A 115 -10.10 -1.89 5.14
C LEU A 115 -9.91 -0.38 5.30
N ASP A 116 -10.30 0.14 6.46
CA ASP A 116 -10.22 1.56 6.76
C ASP A 116 -9.13 1.85 7.79
N PHE A 117 -8.18 2.70 7.41
CA PHE A 117 -7.15 3.23 8.29
C PHE A 117 -7.63 4.55 8.90
N TYR A 118 -7.87 4.55 10.21
CA TYR A 118 -8.32 5.73 10.95
C TYR A 118 -7.71 5.74 12.37
N PHE A 119 -7.68 6.90 12.99
CA PHE A 119 -7.39 7.03 14.43
C PHE A 119 -8.64 6.68 15.23
N SER A 120 -8.56 5.73 16.18
CA SER A 120 -9.68 5.50 17.09
C SER A 120 -9.77 6.62 18.13
N ALA A 121 -10.99 6.94 18.59
CA ALA A 121 -11.20 7.95 19.64
C ALA A 121 -10.45 7.53 20.92
N GLY A 122 -9.35 8.22 21.22
CA GLY A 122 -8.45 7.91 22.33
C GLY A 122 -7.08 7.31 21.93
N SER A 123 -6.91 6.88 20.68
CA SER A 123 -5.63 6.39 20.16
C SER A 123 -5.00 7.37 19.19
N LYS A 124 -3.73 7.75 19.44
CA LYS A 124 -2.88 8.46 18.46
C LYS A 124 -2.26 7.53 17.41
N ARG A 125 -2.65 6.24 17.38
CA ARG A 125 -2.08 5.22 16.49
C ARG A 125 -3.18 4.38 15.85
N VAL A 126 -2.91 3.92 14.64
CA VAL A 126 -3.72 2.88 13.97
C VAL A 126 -3.53 1.55 14.70
N ILE A 127 -4.57 0.72 14.71
CA ILE A 127 -4.64 -0.56 15.42
C ILE A 127 -3.64 -1.56 14.78
N GLY A 128 -2.78 -2.19 15.59
CA GLY A 128 -1.80 -3.20 15.14
C GLY A 128 -0.68 -3.48 16.13
N PHE A 129 0.08 -4.55 15.89
CA PHE A 129 1.32 -4.87 16.60
C PHE A 129 2.50 -4.28 15.83
N GLU A 130 3.43 -3.63 16.52
CA GLU A 130 4.65 -3.12 15.88
C GLU A 130 5.53 -4.30 15.43
N ILE A 131 6.02 -4.25 14.19
CA ILE A 131 6.89 -5.26 13.59
C ILE A 131 8.21 -4.63 13.12
N SER A 132 9.20 -5.47 12.84
CA SER A 132 10.46 -4.99 12.28
C SER A 132 10.30 -4.60 10.81
N ARG A 133 11.24 -3.79 10.30
CA ARG A 133 11.35 -3.50 8.86
C ARG A 133 11.56 -4.77 8.05
N ASP A 134 12.36 -5.70 8.58
CA ASP A 134 12.71 -6.92 7.86
C ASP A 134 11.49 -7.85 7.75
N ASP A 135 10.66 -7.93 8.80
CA ASP A 135 9.39 -8.66 8.74
C ASP A 135 8.41 -8.04 7.74
N PHE A 136 8.40 -6.72 7.61
CA PHE A 136 7.57 -6.03 6.63
C PHE A 136 7.95 -6.41 5.19
N PHE A 137 9.25 -6.51 4.89
CA PHE A 137 9.75 -6.83 3.54
C PHE A 137 10.01 -8.33 3.29
N ARG A 138 9.69 -9.21 4.24
CA ARG A 138 9.95 -10.66 4.14
C ARG A 138 9.17 -11.36 3.04
#